data_AF-A0A3S4Y860-F1
#
_entry.id   AF-A0A3S4Y860-F1
#
_cell.length_a   1.000
_cell.length_b   1.000
_cell.length_c   1.000
_cell.angle_alpha   90.00
_cell.angle_beta   90.00
_cell.angle_gamma   90.00
#
_symmetry.space_group_name_H-M   'P 1'
#
loop_
_entity.id
_entity.type
_entity.pdbx_description
1 polymer ?
#
loop_
_entity_poly.entity_id
_entity_poly.type
_entity_poly.pdbx_seq_one_letter_code
_entity_poly.pdbx_strand_id
1 'polypeptide(L)'
;MNKFANALSTALGRCIASKTITENGEPVGFMYRESAVFDNDSGWRFFSGNETDEYTQDPDNFTVCNLSDITRHHPVTGDFIGQTEGTAWEADGKGSFRAVEDWQPED
;
A
#
# COMPACT_ATOMS: atom_id res chain seq x y z
N MET A 1 3.22 17.85 -5.56
CA MET A 1 1.75 17.87 -5.81
C MET A 1 1.07 18.69 -4.71
N ASN A 2 -0.01 19.44 -4.98
CA ASN A 2 -0.69 20.21 -3.93
C ASN A 2 -1.63 19.29 -3.10
N LYS A 3 -2.01 19.70 -1.88
CA LYS A 3 -2.85 18.88 -0.97
C LYS A 3 -4.17 18.44 -1.60
N PHE A 4 -4.75 19.28 -2.44
CA PHE A 4 -6.02 18.99 -3.13
C PHE A 4 -5.86 17.84 -4.14
N ALA A 5 -4.81 17.86 -4.96
CA ALA A 5 -4.52 16.79 -5.91
C ALA A 5 -4.23 15.45 -5.21
N ASN A 6 -3.55 15.47 -4.04
CA ASN A 6 -3.35 14.25 -3.25
C ASN A 6 -4.67 13.70 -2.70
N ALA A 7 -5.55 14.56 -2.19
CA ALA A 7 -6.87 14.17 -1.71
C ALA A 7 -7.73 13.57 -2.84
N LEU A 8 -7.69 14.19 -4.04
CA LEU A 8 -8.40 13.68 -5.21
C LEU A 8 -7.84 12.34 -5.69
N SER A 9 -6.51 12.20 -5.74
CA SER A 9 -5.84 10.94 -6.07
C SER A 9 -6.21 9.83 -5.08
N THR A 10 -6.27 10.13 -3.78
CA THR A 10 -6.70 9.18 -2.75
C THR A 10 -8.17 8.78 -2.92
N ALA A 11 -9.03 9.74 -3.26
CA ALA A 11 -10.46 9.51 -3.40
C ALA A 11 -10.82 8.67 -4.64
N LEU A 12 -10.04 8.78 -5.72
CA LEU A 12 -10.31 8.12 -7.01
C LEU A 12 -9.40 6.91 -7.28
N GLY A 13 -8.26 6.83 -6.61
CA GLY A 13 -7.25 5.80 -6.82
C GLY A 13 -7.68 4.45 -6.25
N ARG A 14 -7.31 3.40 -6.98
CA ARG A 14 -7.36 2.00 -6.54
C ARG A 14 -5.97 1.52 -6.18
N CYS A 15 -5.90 0.56 -5.28
CA CYS A 15 -4.65 -0.06 -4.85
C CYS A 15 -4.84 -1.57 -4.75
N ILE A 16 -3.72 -2.28 -4.65
CA ILE A 16 -3.72 -3.71 -4.37
C ILE A 16 -3.36 -3.89 -2.89
N ALA A 17 -4.10 -4.74 -2.19
CA ALA A 17 -3.83 -5.06 -0.81
C ALA A 17 -3.98 -6.57 -0.58
N SER A 18 -3.21 -7.10 0.37
CA SER A 18 -3.39 -8.49 0.80
C SER A 18 -4.77 -8.67 1.45
N LYS A 19 -5.35 -9.85 1.26
CA LYS A 19 -6.58 -10.26 1.97
C LYS A 19 -6.37 -10.35 3.49
N THR A 20 -5.15 -10.56 3.95
CA THR A 20 -4.78 -10.42 5.36
C THR A 20 -5.17 -9.04 5.94
N ILE A 21 -4.94 -7.95 5.18
CA ILE A 21 -5.40 -6.62 5.59
C ILE A 21 -6.90 -6.45 5.39
N THR A 22 -7.39 -6.78 4.20
CA THR A 22 -8.75 -6.38 3.78
C THR A 22 -9.88 -7.27 4.29
N GLU A 23 -9.61 -8.55 4.54
CA GLU A 23 -10.59 -9.53 5.05
C GLU A 23 -10.33 -9.90 6.51
N ASN A 24 -9.07 -10.09 6.92
CA ASN A 24 -8.73 -10.45 8.31
C ASN A 24 -8.53 -9.23 9.23
N GLY A 25 -8.45 -8.03 8.67
CA GLY A 25 -8.32 -6.78 9.43
C GLY A 25 -6.95 -6.60 10.10
N GLU A 26 -5.92 -7.27 9.61
CA GLU A 26 -4.56 -7.06 10.12
C GLU A 26 -4.04 -5.65 9.78
N PRO A 27 -3.17 -5.08 10.64
CA PRO A 27 -2.56 -3.78 10.36
C PRO A 27 -1.68 -3.84 9.11
N VAL A 28 -1.58 -2.72 8.38
CA VAL A 28 -0.53 -2.54 7.38
C VAL A 28 0.82 -2.50 8.09
N GLY A 29 1.70 -3.45 7.76
CA GLY A 29 3.08 -3.50 8.26
C GLY A 29 4.12 -3.28 7.18
N PHE A 30 3.74 -3.40 5.91
CA PHE A 30 4.61 -3.09 4.77
C PHE A 30 3.80 -2.50 3.62
N MET A 31 4.35 -1.49 2.95
CA MET A 31 3.75 -0.92 1.75
C MET A 31 4.82 -0.37 0.81
N TYR A 32 4.53 -0.42 -0.48
CA TYR A 32 5.38 0.19 -1.49
C TYR A 32 4.55 0.77 -2.63
N ARG A 33 5.21 1.63 -3.41
CA ARG A 33 4.62 2.24 -4.60
C ARG A 33 5.40 1.89 -5.85
N GLU A 34 4.73 1.24 -6.79
CA GLU A 34 5.27 0.89 -8.11
C GLU A 34 4.49 1.59 -9.23
N SER A 35 4.89 1.34 -10.48
CA SER A 35 4.18 1.85 -11.66
C SER A 35 2.73 1.35 -11.68
N ALA A 36 1.80 2.21 -12.06
CA ALA A 36 0.41 1.84 -12.27
C ALA A 36 0.30 0.75 -13.37
N VAL A 37 -0.43 -0.32 -13.10
CA VAL A 37 -0.59 -1.45 -14.06
C VAL A 37 -1.99 -1.55 -14.66
N PHE A 38 -2.92 -0.68 -14.24
CA PHE A 38 -4.27 -0.57 -14.80
C PHE A 38 -4.86 0.84 -14.60
N ASP A 39 -5.99 1.13 -15.24
CA ASP A 39 -6.68 2.42 -15.11
C ASP A 39 -7.09 2.72 -13.66
N ASN A 40 -6.72 3.90 -13.18
CA ASN A 40 -6.91 4.36 -11.80
C ASN A 40 -6.09 3.59 -10.74
N ASP A 41 -5.14 2.75 -11.14
CA ASP A 41 -4.16 2.20 -10.20
C ASP A 41 -3.29 3.34 -9.66
N SER A 42 -3.24 3.49 -8.34
CA SER A 42 -2.40 4.48 -7.68
C SER A 42 -0.92 4.05 -7.64
N GLY A 43 -0.66 2.77 -7.93
CA GLY A 43 0.64 2.12 -7.78
C GLY A 43 0.90 1.63 -6.35
N TRP A 44 -0.02 1.86 -5.40
CA TRP A 44 0.18 1.47 -4.01
C TRP A 44 -0.14 0.00 -3.80
N ARG A 45 0.73 -0.68 -3.06
CA ARG A 45 0.61 -2.07 -2.64
C ARG A 45 0.74 -2.15 -1.12
N PHE A 46 -0.18 -2.87 -0.46
CA PHE A 46 -0.26 -2.95 1.00
C PHE A 46 -0.24 -4.40 1.50
N PHE A 47 0.55 -4.65 2.54
CA PHE A 47 0.79 -5.95 3.15
C PHE A 47 0.78 -5.82 4.68
N SER A 48 0.43 -6.90 5.38
CA SER A 48 0.59 -6.97 6.84
C SER A 48 2.07 -7.07 7.23
N GLY A 49 2.91 -7.58 6.33
CA GLY A 49 4.33 -7.87 6.58
C GLY A 49 4.57 -9.24 7.21
N ASN A 50 3.50 -9.99 7.50
CA ASN A 50 3.55 -11.33 8.07
C ASN A 50 3.18 -12.42 7.04
N GLU A 51 2.86 -12.03 5.81
CA GLU A 51 2.61 -12.96 4.71
C GLU A 51 3.86 -13.80 4.41
N THR A 52 3.69 -15.09 4.16
CA THR A 52 4.80 -15.95 3.71
C THR A 52 5.05 -15.80 2.22
N ASP A 53 6.21 -16.24 1.75
CA ASP A 53 6.54 -16.23 0.31
C ASP A 53 5.52 -17.04 -0.52
N GLU A 54 5.02 -18.17 0.01
CA GLU A 54 3.96 -18.93 -0.67
C GLU A 54 2.64 -18.16 -0.76
N TYR A 55 2.32 -17.35 0.26
CA TYR A 55 1.13 -16.51 0.25
C TYR A 55 1.25 -15.41 -0.81
N THR A 56 2.40 -14.74 -0.89
CA THR A 56 2.62 -13.62 -1.81
C THR A 56 2.74 -14.04 -3.28
N GLN A 57 3.08 -15.30 -3.54
CA GLN A 57 3.12 -15.86 -4.90
C GLN A 57 1.75 -16.22 -5.48
N ASP A 58 0.70 -16.29 -4.65
CA ASP A 58 -0.66 -16.59 -5.12
C ASP A 58 -1.46 -15.29 -5.36
N PRO A 59 -1.79 -14.92 -6.61
CA PRO A 59 -2.55 -13.71 -6.91
C PRO A 59 -3.97 -13.72 -6.30
N ASP A 60 -4.54 -14.88 -6.00
CA ASP A 60 -5.87 -14.97 -5.37
C ASP A 60 -5.86 -14.49 -3.91
N ASN A 61 -4.69 -14.29 -3.31
CA ASN A 61 -4.52 -13.74 -1.96
C ASN A 61 -4.55 -12.21 -1.90
N PHE A 62 -4.74 -11.56 -3.05
CA PHE A 62 -4.79 -10.11 -3.19
C PHE A 62 -6.14 -9.63 -3.70
N THR A 63 -6.42 -8.36 -3.46
CA THR A 63 -7.63 -7.71 -3.98
C THR A 63 -7.34 -6.28 -4.40
N VAL A 64 -8.10 -5.80 -5.38
CA VAL A 64 -8.09 -4.39 -5.78
C VAL A 64 -9.17 -3.65 -5.00
N CYS A 65 -8.78 -2.71 -4.15
CA CYS A 65 -9.70 -1.92 -3.33
C CYS A 65 -9.47 -0.40 -3.48
N ASN A 66 -10.36 0.42 -2.95
CA ASN A 66 -10.19 1.87 -2.99
C ASN A 66 -9.06 2.29 -2.04
N LEU A 67 -8.20 3.18 -2.50
CA LEU A 67 -7.13 3.72 -1.66
C LEU A 67 -7.69 4.50 -0.46
N SER A 68 -8.85 5.13 -0.64
CA SER A 68 -9.61 5.77 0.43
C SER A 68 -10.09 4.78 1.50
N ASP A 69 -10.41 3.53 1.15
CA ASP A 69 -10.79 2.52 2.13
C ASP A 69 -9.60 2.08 2.97
N ILE A 70 -8.42 1.90 2.37
CA ILE A 70 -7.18 1.59 3.12
C ILE A 70 -6.84 2.73 4.08
N THR A 71 -6.76 3.98 3.59
CA THR A 71 -6.42 5.13 4.44
C THR A 71 -7.45 5.40 5.53
N ARG A 72 -8.72 5.03 5.34
CA ARG A 72 -9.75 5.15 6.37
C ARG A 72 -9.58 4.11 7.49
N HIS A 73 -9.26 2.87 7.16
CA HIS A 73 -9.07 1.79 8.16
C HIS A 73 -7.65 1.79 8.77
N HIS A 74 -6.66 2.29 8.03
CA HIS A 74 -5.26 2.42 8.45
C HIS A 74 -4.78 3.87 8.27
N PRO A 75 -5.19 4.82 9.14
CA PRO A 75 -4.92 6.25 8.98
C PRO A 75 -3.46 6.64 8.80
N VAL A 76 -2.55 5.87 9.42
CA VAL A 76 -1.09 6.09 9.31
C VAL A 76 -0.59 6.01 7.87
N THR A 77 -1.24 5.23 7.00
CA THR A 77 -0.88 5.13 5.58
C THR A 77 -1.11 6.45 4.81
N GLY A 78 -2.00 7.32 5.31
CA GLY A 78 -2.34 8.60 4.70
C GLY A 78 -1.15 9.54 4.53
N ASP A 79 -0.17 9.47 5.44
CA ASP A 79 1.04 10.29 5.39
C ASP A 79 1.97 9.94 4.21
N PHE A 80 1.79 8.74 3.63
CA PHE A 80 2.67 8.19 2.61
C PHE A 80 2.08 8.27 1.21
N ILE A 81 0.77 8.42 1.05
CA ILE A 81 0.10 8.35 -0.27
C ILE A 81 0.66 9.36 -1.29
N GLY A 82 1.22 10.48 -0.82
CA GLY A 82 1.85 11.50 -1.66
C GLY A 82 3.29 11.19 -2.11
N GLN A 83 3.90 10.10 -1.64
CA GLN A 83 5.27 9.70 -1.97
C GLN A 83 5.38 9.16 -3.40
N THR A 84 6.56 9.24 -3.99
CA THR A 84 6.80 8.87 -5.39
C THR A 84 6.82 7.35 -5.59
N GLU A 85 6.66 6.93 -6.84
CA GLU A 85 6.98 5.57 -7.28
C GLU A 85 8.43 5.21 -6.91
N GLY A 86 8.68 3.92 -6.65
CA GLY A 86 9.97 3.43 -6.19
C GLY A 86 10.21 3.59 -4.69
N THR A 87 9.18 3.94 -3.90
CA THR A 87 9.32 4.06 -2.43
C THR A 87 8.68 2.88 -1.72
N ALA A 88 9.32 2.43 -0.65
CA ALA A 88 8.80 1.39 0.23
C ALA A 88 8.99 1.77 1.70
N TRP A 89 8.06 1.30 2.53
CA TRP A 89 7.93 1.66 3.94
C TRP A 89 7.53 0.43 4.74
N GLU A 90 8.23 0.20 5.85
CA GLU A 90 7.92 -0.88 6.79
C GLU A 90 7.65 -0.34 8.19
N ALA A 91 6.73 -0.99 8.90
CA ALA A 91 6.41 -0.65 10.27
C ALA A 91 7.58 -1.02 11.20
N ASP A 92 7.92 -0.13 12.12
CA ASP A 92 9.04 -0.33 13.06
C ASP A 92 8.65 -1.08 14.34
N GLY A 93 7.42 -1.61 14.40
CA GLY A 93 6.83 -2.27 15.58
C GLY A 93 6.42 -1.32 16.71
N LYS A 94 6.65 -0.01 16.57
CA LYS A 94 6.31 1.05 17.57
C LYS A 94 5.20 1.98 17.06
N GLY A 95 4.53 1.60 15.98
CA GLY A 95 3.47 2.38 15.36
C GLY A 95 3.97 3.49 14.43
N SER A 96 5.26 3.48 14.07
CA SER A 96 5.82 4.34 13.04
C SER A 96 6.27 3.51 11.83
N PHE A 97 6.56 4.19 10.72
CA PHE A 97 7.14 3.57 9.53
C PHE A 97 8.53 4.13 9.27
N ARG A 98 9.41 3.29 8.76
CA ARG A 98 10.72 3.67 8.22
C ARG A 98 10.80 3.35 6.74
N ALA A 99 11.53 4.17 5.99
CA ALA A 99 11.80 3.90 4.59
C ALA A 99 12.70 2.66 4.47
N VAL A 100 12.42 1.83 3.47
CA VAL A 100 13.30 0.72 3.07
C VAL A 100 14.19 1.23 1.94
N GLU A 101 15.41 1.65 2.28
CA GLU A 101 16.30 2.38 1.35
C GLU A 101 16.77 1.53 0.15
N ASP A 102 16.89 0.21 0.34
CA ASP A 102 17.37 -0.72 -0.68
C ASP A 102 16.24 -1.43 -1.45
N TRP A 103 14.99 -0.98 -1.29
CA TRP A 103 13.88 -1.60 -2.00
C TRP A 103 13.85 -1.19 -3.47
N GLN A 104 13.65 -2.18 -4.35
CA GLN A 104 13.39 -1.96 -5.77
C GLN A 104 12.17 -2.77 -6.17
N PRO A 105 11.33 -2.26 -7.09
CA PRO A 105 10.27 -3.06 -7.68
C PRO A 105 10.89 -4.25 -8.41
N GLU A 106 10.26 -5.41 -8.31
CA GLU A 106 10.64 -6.57 -9.13
C GLU A 106 10.18 -6.33 -10.57
N ASP A 107 11.06 -6.61 -11.54
CA ASP A 107 10.82 -6.46 -12.98
C ASP A 107 9.84 -7.52 -13.54
#